data_AF-A0A3C1L297-F1
#
_entry.id   AF-A0A3C1L297-F1
#
_cell.length_a   1.000
_cell.length_b   1.000
_cell.length_c   1.000
_cell.angle_alpha   90.00
_cell.angle_beta   90.00
_cell.angle_gamma   90.00
#
_symmetry.space_group_name_H-M   'P 1'
#
loop_
_entity.id
_entity.type
_entity.pdbx_description
1 polymer ?
#
loop_
_entity_poly.entity_id
_entity_poly.type
_entity_poly.pdbx_seq_one_letter_code
_entity_poly.pdbx_strand_id
1 'polypeptide(L)' 'MAQGLSNLAVAERLVVSAGAVEKHISSIFTKLDLAPSEHEHRRVLAVLRYVAGE' A
#
# COMPACT_ATOMS: atom_id res chain seq x y z
N MET A 1 -3.79 -1.88 -7.03
CA MET A 1 -4.03 -3.15 -6.30
C MET A 1 -5.52 -3.31 -5.98
N ALA A 2 -6.11 -2.56 -5.03
CA ALA A 2 -7.55 -2.66 -4.72
C ALA A 2 -8.47 -1.97 -5.75
N GLN A 3 -8.09 -0.78 -6.22
CA GLN A 3 -8.81 -0.03 -7.27
C GLN A 3 -8.16 -0.13 -8.66
N GLY A 4 -7.25 -1.10 -8.87
CA GLY A 4 -6.54 -1.25 -10.15
C GLY A 4 -5.50 -0.17 -10.51
N LEU A 5 -5.34 0.88 -9.71
CA LEU A 5 -4.37 1.96 -9.99
C LEU A 5 -2.92 1.58 -9.63
N SER A 6 -1.97 2.14 -10.39
CA SER A 6 -0.54 2.15 -10.09
C SER A 6 -0.18 3.30 -9.14
N ASN A 7 0.97 3.22 -8.45
CA ASN A 7 1.43 4.29 -7.56
C ASN A 7 1.63 5.62 -8.31
N LEU A 8 2.09 5.56 -9.57
CA LEU A 8 2.25 6.74 -10.42
C LEU A 8 0.89 7.40 -10.71
N ALA A 9 -0.13 6.61 -11.09
CA ALA A 9 -1.46 7.15 -11.34
C ALA A 9 -2.11 7.75 -10.08
N VAL A 10 -1.82 7.19 -8.90
CA VAL A 10 -2.25 7.78 -7.62
C VAL A 10 -1.50 9.09 -7.34
N ALA A 11 -0.18 9.12 -7.59
CA ALA A 11 0.64 10.31 -7.41
C ALA A 11 0.16 11.47 -8.28
N GLU A 12 -0.14 11.20 -9.56
CA GLU A 12 -0.70 12.18 -10.49
C GLU A 12 -2.06 12.71 -10.04
N ARG A 13 -2.98 11.83 -9.61
CA ARG A 13 -4.31 12.24 -9.12
C ARG A 13 -4.25 13.10 -7.86
N LEU A 14 -3.29 12.82 -6.97
CA LEU A 14 -3.13 13.52 -5.70
C LEU A 14 -2.15 14.71 -5.81
N VAL A 15 -1.56 14.94 -6.98
CA VAL A 15 -0.57 16.01 -7.23
C VAL A 15 0.62 15.93 -6.25
N VAL A 16 1.12 14.72 -6.03
CA VAL A 16 2.28 14.42 -5.17
C VAL A 16 3.33 13.62 -5.93
N SER A 17 4.53 13.46 -5.37
CA SER A 17 5.56 12.62 -5.98
C SER A 17 5.28 11.13 -5.77
N ALA A 18 5.75 10.28 -6.69
CA ALA A 18 5.66 8.83 -6.54
C ALA A 18 6.33 8.32 -5.24
N GLY A 19 7.47 8.90 -4.87
CA GLY A 19 8.15 8.58 -3.60
C GLY A 19 7.34 8.96 -2.36
N ALA A 20 6.55 10.05 -2.42
CA ALA A 20 5.64 10.41 -1.33
C ALA A 20 4.54 9.36 -1.14
N VAL A 21 3.99 8.84 -2.25
CA VAL A 21 3.01 7.74 -2.23
C VAL A 21 3.62 6.49 -1.62
N GLU A 22 4.83 6.10 -2.02
CA GLU A 22 5.52 4.91 -1.46
C GLU A 22 5.80 5.03 0.04
N LYS A 23 6.23 6.22 0.49
CA LYS A 23 6.45 6.50 1.91
C LYS A 23 5.14 6.42 2.70
N HIS A 24 4.06 6.96 2.16
CA HIS A 24 2.74 6.91 2.80
C HIS A 24 2.22 5.47 2.91
N ILE A 25 2.34 4.68 1.83
CA ILE A 25 2.00 3.25 1.81
C ILE A 25 2.79 2.49 2.88
N SER A 26 4.11 2.71 2.96
CA SER A 26 4.96 2.06 3.95
C SER A 26 4.53 2.39 5.38
N SER A 27 4.18 3.67 5.65
CA SER A 27 3.66 4.09 6.95
C SER A 27 2.32 3.44 7.29
N ILE A 28 1.41 3.29 6.31
CA ILE A 28 0.14 2.58 6.50
C ILE A 28 0.41 1.13 6.91
N PHE A 29 1.30 0.43 6.22
CA PHE A 29 1.62 -0.97 6.56
C PHE A 29 2.20 -1.11 7.96
N THR A 30 3.08 -0.20 8.37
CA THR A 30 3.56 -0.17 9.76
C THR A 30 2.41 0.04 10.75
N LYS A 31 1.44 0.91 10.46
CA LYS A 31 0.28 1.15 11.33
C LYS A 31 -0.68 -0.05 11.40
N LEU A 32 -0.72 -0.86 10.36
CA LEU A 32 -1.51 -2.09 10.29
C LEU A 32 -0.75 -3.32 10.83
N ASP A 33 0.41 -3.11 11.45
CA ASP A 33 1.30 -4.15 11.95
C ASP A 33 1.74 -5.16 10.87
N LEU A 34 1.80 -4.70 9.62
CA LEU A 34 2.31 -5.46 8.49
C LEU A 34 3.82 -5.23 8.39
N ALA A 35 4.57 -5.98 9.20
CA ALA A 35 6.03 -5.96 9.21
C ALA A 35 6.61 -6.42 7.85
N PRO A 36 7.75 -5.86 7.39
CA PRO A 36 8.43 -6.36 6.21
C PRO A 36 8.83 -7.83 6.42
N SER A 37 8.48 -8.67 5.46
CA SER A 37 8.79 -10.10 5.42
C SER A 37 9.53 -10.38 4.12
N GLU A 38 10.57 -11.21 4.17
CA GLU A 38 11.34 -11.59 2.97
C GLU A 38 10.52 -12.48 2.02
N HIS A 39 9.50 -13.16 2.55
CA HIS A 39 8.70 -14.12 1.80
C HIS A 39 7.31 -13.59 1.43
N GLU A 40 6.88 -12.46 2.00
CA GLU A 40 5.52 -11.97 1.84
C GLU A 40 5.45 -10.54 1.33
N HIS A 41 4.59 -10.34 0.34
CA HIS A 41 4.28 -9.00 -0.16
C HIS A 41 3.24 -8.33 0.76
N ARG A 42 3.69 -7.42 1.62
CA ARG A 42 2.81 -6.60 2.50
C ARG A 42 1.60 -5.97 1.80
N ARG A 43 1.78 -5.58 0.53
CA ARG A 43 0.69 -5.02 -0.30
C ARG A 43 -0.42 -6.03 -0.57
N VAL A 44 -0.08 -7.31 -0.72
CA VAL A 44 -1.04 -8.40 -0.91
C VAL A 44 -1.72 -8.73 0.41
N LEU A 45 -0.96 -8.84 1.50
CA LEU A 45 -1.50 -9.05 2.86
C LEU A 45 -2.51 -7.96 3.24
N ALA A 46 -2.20 -6.69 2.97
CA ALA A 46 -3.10 -5.57 3.23
C ALA A 46 -4.43 -5.69 2.45
N VAL A 47 -4.38 -6.14 1.19
CA VAL A 47 -5.59 -6.37 0.39
C VAL A 47 -6.39 -7.55 0.93
N LEU A 48 -5.72 -8.66 1.25
CA LEU A 48 -6.38 -9.83 1.80
C LEU A 48 -7.10 -9.50 3.11
N ARG A 49 -6.44 -8.75 4.00
CA ARG A 49 -7.04 -8.28 5.26
C ARG A 49 -8.26 -7.37 5.04
N TYR A 50 -8.16 -6.43 4.10
CA TYR A 50 -9.29 -5.56 3.73
C TYR A 50 -10.51 -6.35 3.21
N VAL A 51 -10.28 -7.40 2.41
CA VAL A 51 -11.36 -8.23 1.84
C VAL A 51 -11.89 -9.25 2.87
N ALA A 52 -11.03 -9.71 3.78
CA ALA A 52 -11.42 -10.62 4.87
C ALA A 52 -12.25 -9.93 5.96
N GLY A 53 -12.19 -8.59 6.05
CA GLY A 53 -12.97 -7.81 7.03
C GLY A 53 -12.35 -7.74 8.43
N GLU A 54 -11.03 -7.91 8.54
CA GLU A 54 -10.26 -7.94 9.80
C GLU A 54 -9.34 -6.72 10.01
#